data_AF-A0A926JYQ7-F1
#
_entry.id   AF-A0A926JYQ7-F1
#
_cell.length_a   1.000
_cell.length_b   1.000
_cell.length_c   1.000
_cell.angle_alpha   90.00
_cell.angle_beta   90.00
_cell.angle_gamma   90.00
#
_symmetry.space_group_name_H-M   'P 1'
#
loop_
_entity.id
_entity.type
_entity.pdbx_description
1 polymer ?
#
loop_
_entity_poly.entity_id
_entity_poly.type
_entity_poly.pdbx_seq_one_letter_code
_entity_poly.pdbx_strand_id
1 'polypeptide(L)'
;MNVRPFKVYLPAAADIGNILGTISTMLRAVGWDLGYKYDAFMQPIAGPNWLEALRQKRVQGYNPPPMYKQKLNLRDPAFCLREPAKNSDSPLREVLPKTPMFYDLMETVANIRNAEFHFESLPTLEKLEQYAKQVTQLALQADLPLKNEMGAVLTRIAQLKAGDVPPPPKVAHLVLQVQRSQQQLKIAAAQLAEARGLAKANAAAQVRLQSLEAEFEAMHDELQLAQIAVQAASHQARETAVGVDLGRLRPGDPWPTPPEGRPLRLLPRVADLYDPDAVDLLSNEVGPVAFAAARRWTSLLPHGGTVILNESGAGVALIGATWTYLGSLDSTG
;
A
#
# COMPACT_ATOMS: atom_id res chain seq x y z
N MET A 1 15.09 -20.58 -18.73
CA MET A 1 14.13 -20.35 -17.64
C MET A 1 13.10 -19.35 -18.12
N ASN A 2 11.82 -19.74 -18.14
CA ASN A 2 10.75 -18.83 -18.49
C ASN A 2 10.45 -17.92 -17.30
N VAL A 3 10.88 -16.67 -17.37
CA VAL A 3 10.74 -15.68 -16.29
C VAL A 3 9.54 -14.80 -16.62
N ARG A 4 8.67 -14.58 -15.63
CA ARG A 4 7.59 -13.60 -15.72
C ARG A 4 8.14 -12.21 -16.09
N PRO A 5 7.47 -11.43 -16.95
CA PRO A 5 7.96 -10.09 -17.33
C PRO A 5 7.73 -9.03 -16.24
N PHE A 6 7.23 -9.42 -15.06
CA PHE A 6 6.96 -8.55 -13.93
C PHE A 6 7.14 -9.30 -12.61
N LYS A 7 7.36 -8.52 -11.54
CA LYS A 7 7.33 -8.98 -10.15
C LYS A 7 5.99 -8.63 -9.51
N VAL A 8 5.66 -9.29 -8.42
CA VAL A 8 4.52 -8.88 -7.58
C VAL A 8 4.80 -7.49 -7.03
N TYR A 9 3.82 -6.60 -7.16
CA TYR A 9 3.89 -5.26 -6.63
C TYR A 9 3.81 -5.30 -5.10
N LEU A 10 4.81 -4.73 -4.43
CA LEU A 10 4.78 -4.55 -2.98
C LEU A 10 4.03 -3.26 -2.66
N PRO A 11 3.00 -3.29 -1.80
CA PRO A 11 2.23 -2.10 -1.51
C PRO A 11 3.09 -1.08 -0.75
N ALA A 12 3.15 0.15 -1.25
CA ALA A 12 3.87 1.24 -0.60
C ALA A 12 3.09 1.81 0.58
N ALA A 13 1.76 1.89 0.47
CA ALA A 13 0.83 2.35 1.49
C ALA A 13 -0.39 1.42 1.60
N ALA A 14 -1.25 1.67 2.59
CA ALA A 14 -2.44 0.88 2.88
C ALA A 14 -3.70 1.37 2.15
N ASP A 15 -3.54 2.25 1.16
CA ASP A 15 -4.62 2.74 0.31
C ASP A 15 -5.10 1.70 -0.70
N ILE A 16 -6.30 1.93 -1.22
CA ILE A 16 -6.99 1.03 -2.16
C ILE A 16 -6.16 0.79 -3.42
N GLY A 17 -5.48 1.82 -3.96
CA GLY A 17 -4.69 1.71 -5.18
C GLY A 17 -3.50 0.76 -5.02
N ASN A 18 -2.75 0.92 -3.93
CA ASN A 18 -1.64 0.04 -3.59
C ASN A 18 -2.09 -1.40 -3.34
N ILE A 19 -3.18 -1.57 -2.60
CA ILE A 19 -3.77 -2.89 -2.31
C ILE A 19 -4.18 -3.59 -3.62
N LEU A 20 -4.94 -2.91 -4.49
CA LEU A 20 -5.37 -3.46 -5.79
C LEU A 20 -4.19 -3.78 -6.70
N GLY A 21 -3.15 -2.93 -6.70
CA GLY A 21 -1.90 -3.18 -7.42
C GLY A 21 -1.26 -4.50 -7.01
N THR A 22 -1.18 -4.78 -5.71
CA THR A 22 -0.63 -6.04 -5.18
C THR A 22 -1.52 -7.22 -5.53
N ILE A 23 -2.84 -7.12 -5.31
CA ILE A 23 -3.80 -8.19 -5.63
C ILE A 23 -3.72 -8.56 -7.13
N SER A 24 -3.78 -7.55 -8.00
CA SER A 24 -3.78 -7.75 -9.45
C SER A 24 -2.48 -8.38 -9.96
N THR A 25 -1.33 -7.89 -9.51
CA THR A 25 -0.02 -8.44 -9.91
C THR A 25 0.22 -9.84 -9.35
N MET A 26 -0.23 -10.12 -8.12
CA MET A 26 -0.19 -11.44 -7.51
C MET A 26 -1.04 -12.45 -8.29
N LEU A 27 -2.30 -12.13 -8.62
CA LEU A 27 -3.17 -13.02 -9.39
C LEU A 27 -2.67 -13.23 -10.82
N ARG A 28 -2.13 -12.19 -11.46
CA ARG A 28 -1.46 -12.32 -12.75
C ARG A 28 -0.24 -13.24 -12.66
N ALA A 29 0.56 -13.12 -11.61
CA ALA A 29 1.73 -13.99 -11.41
C ALA A 29 1.34 -15.47 -11.34
N VAL A 30 0.24 -15.80 -10.66
CA VAL A 30 -0.33 -17.17 -10.62
C VAL A 30 -0.64 -17.66 -12.04
N GLY A 31 -1.35 -16.86 -12.84
CA GLY A 31 -1.69 -17.23 -14.22
C GLY A 31 -0.46 -17.45 -15.09
N TRP A 32 0.56 -16.61 -14.97
CA TRP A 32 1.79 -16.78 -15.73
C TRP A 32 2.60 -18.00 -15.31
N ASP A 33 2.80 -18.23 -14.01
CA ASP A 33 3.60 -19.36 -13.51
C ASP A 33 2.93 -20.70 -13.83
N LEU A 34 1.62 -20.81 -13.60
CA LEU A 34 0.84 -21.98 -14.00
C LEU A 34 0.87 -22.16 -15.52
N GLY A 35 0.67 -21.08 -16.28
CA GLY A 35 0.75 -21.09 -17.73
C GLY A 35 2.05 -21.66 -18.27
N TYR A 36 3.20 -21.24 -17.71
CA TYR A 36 4.50 -21.78 -18.09
C TYR A 36 4.64 -23.24 -17.72
N LYS A 37 4.17 -23.64 -16.53
CA LYS A 37 4.22 -25.02 -16.05
C LYS A 37 3.39 -25.95 -16.93
N TYR A 38 2.18 -25.53 -17.30
CA TYR A 38 1.29 -26.26 -18.19
C TYR A 38 1.85 -26.38 -19.60
N ASP A 39 2.32 -25.28 -20.17
CA ASP A 39 2.85 -25.27 -21.53
C ASP A 39 4.13 -26.12 -21.65
N ALA A 40 5.03 -26.03 -20.66
CA ALA A 40 6.25 -26.85 -20.63
C ALA A 40 5.96 -28.36 -20.58
N PHE A 41 4.82 -28.76 -19.99
CA PHE A 41 4.39 -30.16 -19.95
C PHE A 41 3.63 -30.58 -21.21
N MET A 42 2.71 -29.75 -21.68
CA MET A 42 1.80 -30.11 -22.76
C MET A 42 2.43 -29.98 -24.15
N GLN A 43 3.30 -29.00 -24.36
CA GLN A 43 3.89 -28.73 -25.67
C GLN A 43 4.70 -29.92 -26.24
N PRO A 44 5.51 -30.66 -25.45
CA PRO A 44 6.19 -31.86 -25.93
C PRO A 44 5.26 -33.03 -26.27
N ILE A 45 4.08 -33.11 -25.63
CA ILE A 45 3.18 -34.26 -25.73
C ILE A 45 2.14 -34.06 -26.84
N ALA A 46 1.54 -32.86 -26.90
CA ALA A 46 0.41 -32.55 -27.76
C ALA A 46 0.73 -31.48 -28.83
N GLY A 47 1.98 -31.01 -28.89
CA GLY A 47 2.44 -30.04 -29.87
C GLY A 47 1.98 -28.60 -29.58
N PRO A 48 2.34 -27.63 -30.44
CA PRO A 48 2.12 -26.20 -30.19
C PRO A 48 0.65 -25.76 -30.19
N ASN A 49 -0.26 -26.58 -30.75
CA ASN A 49 -1.69 -26.26 -30.85
C ASN A 49 -2.53 -26.93 -29.73
N TRP A 50 -1.88 -27.52 -28.71
CA TRP A 50 -2.54 -28.29 -27.67
C TRP A 50 -3.65 -27.52 -26.96
N LEU A 51 -3.45 -26.22 -26.71
CA LEU A 51 -4.41 -25.38 -25.99
C LEU A 51 -5.70 -25.19 -26.78
N GLU A 52 -5.58 -24.99 -28.09
CA GLU A 52 -6.75 -24.86 -28.97
C GLU A 52 -7.45 -26.21 -29.13
N ALA A 53 -6.71 -27.32 -29.23
CA ALA A 53 -7.29 -28.66 -29.24
C ALA A 53 -8.09 -28.95 -27.96
N LEU A 54 -7.55 -28.59 -26.79
CA LEU A 54 -8.25 -28.70 -25.50
C LEU A 54 -9.53 -27.85 -25.50
N ARG A 55 -9.45 -26.60 -25.98
CA ARG A 55 -10.62 -25.72 -26.09
C ARG A 55 -11.72 -26.35 -26.96
N GLN A 56 -11.36 -26.84 -28.15
CA GLN A 56 -12.32 -27.46 -29.07
C GLN A 56 -13.00 -28.67 -28.45
N LYS A 57 -12.25 -29.53 -27.74
CA LYS A 57 -12.81 -30.66 -26.97
C LYS A 57 -13.86 -30.19 -25.95
N ARG A 58 -13.60 -29.09 -25.24
CA ARG A 58 -14.53 -28.55 -24.23
C ARG A 58 -15.77 -27.89 -24.85
N VAL A 59 -15.62 -27.21 -25.99
CA VAL A 59 -16.74 -26.55 -26.70
C VAL A 59 -17.72 -27.57 -27.29
N GLN A 60 -17.25 -28.76 -27.67
CA GLN A 60 -18.11 -29.84 -28.18
C GLN A 60 -18.98 -30.49 -27.08
N GLY A 61 -18.76 -30.18 -25.80
CA GLY A 61 -19.58 -30.66 -24.70
C GLY A 61 -20.96 -29.99 -24.62
N TYR A 62 -21.91 -30.64 -23.93
CA TYR A 62 -23.24 -30.07 -23.68
C TYR A 62 -23.14 -28.82 -22.79
N ASN A 63 -23.58 -27.66 -23.30
CA ASN A 63 -23.53 -26.35 -22.64
C ASN A 63 -22.13 -25.92 -22.13
N PRO A 64 -21.18 -25.62 -23.04
CA PRO A 64 -19.81 -25.32 -22.65
C PRO A 64 -19.74 -24.02 -21.83
N PRO A 65 -18.96 -24.00 -20.73
CA PRO A 65 -18.73 -22.79 -19.95
C PRO A 65 -18.27 -21.60 -20.80
N PRO A 66 -18.67 -20.35 -20.47
CA PRO A 66 -18.33 -19.17 -21.26
C PRO A 66 -16.83 -19.01 -21.57
N MET A 67 -15.95 -19.44 -20.66
CA MET A 67 -14.50 -19.33 -20.84
C MET A 67 -13.95 -20.10 -22.06
N TYR A 68 -14.62 -21.16 -22.52
CA TYR A 68 -14.17 -21.93 -23.70
C TYR A 68 -14.72 -21.40 -25.01
N LYS A 69 -15.74 -20.52 -24.97
CA LYS A 69 -16.34 -19.91 -26.16
C LYS A 69 -15.39 -18.91 -26.83
N GLN A 70 -14.41 -18.41 -26.09
CA GLN A 70 -13.37 -17.50 -26.58
C GLN A 70 -12.01 -18.21 -26.63
N LYS A 71 -11.07 -17.65 -27.41
CA LYS A 71 -9.69 -18.15 -27.46
C LYS A 71 -9.08 -18.14 -26.06
N LEU A 72 -8.57 -19.30 -25.63
CA LEU A 72 -7.95 -19.44 -24.32
C LEU A 72 -6.61 -18.70 -24.28
N ASN A 73 -6.30 -18.14 -23.11
CA ASN A 73 -5.03 -17.49 -22.84
C ASN A 73 -4.34 -18.22 -21.67
N LEU A 74 -3.16 -18.81 -21.92
CA LEU A 74 -2.37 -19.50 -20.90
C LEU A 74 -1.83 -18.58 -19.80
N ARG A 75 -1.99 -17.27 -19.92
CA ARG A 75 -1.60 -16.29 -18.89
C ARG A 75 -2.79 -15.78 -18.10
N ASP A 76 -4.00 -16.19 -18.46
CA ASP A 76 -5.21 -15.82 -17.73
C ASP A 76 -5.39 -16.74 -16.51
N PRO A 77 -5.29 -16.22 -15.27
CA PRO A 77 -5.51 -17.02 -14.07
C PRO A 77 -6.92 -17.65 -14.03
N ALA A 78 -7.92 -17.06 -14.69
CA ALA A 78 -9.26 -17.65 -14.72
C ALA A 78 -9.25 -19.03 -15.41
N PHE A 79 -8.55 -19.16 -16.54
CA PHE A 79 -8.37 -20.45 -17.21
C PHE A 79 -7.44 -21.36 -16.41
N CYS A 80 -6.25 -20.88 -16.05
CA CYS A 80 -5.23 -21.69 -15.38
C CYS A 80 -5.72 -22.29 -14.06
N LEU A 81 -6.59 -21.58 -13.33
CA LEU A 81 -7.15 -22.09 -12.08
C LEU A 81 -8.36 -22.99 -12.32
N ARG A 82 -9.31 -22.58 -13.19
CA ARG A 82 -10.61 -23.27 -13.31
C ARG A 82 -10.57 -24.53 -14.16
N GLU A 83 -9.72 -24.61 -15.18
CA GLU A 83 -9.65 -25.79 -16.05
C GLU A 83 -9.34 -27.07 -15.24
N PRO A 84 -8.23 -27.16 -14.49
CA PRO A 84 -7.94 -28.35 -13.69
C PRO A 84 -8.82 -28.45 -12.43
N ALA A 85 -9.31 -27.35 -11.85
CA ALA A 85 -10.18 -27.43 -10.69
C ALA A 85 -11.54 -28.07 -11.04
N LYS A 86 -12.16 -27.64 -12.14
CA LYS A 86 -13.52 -28.06 -12.51
C LYS A 86 -13.59 -29.32 -13.36
N ASN A 87 -12.52 -29.66 -14.07
CA ASN A 87 -12.52 -30.82 -14.96
C ASN A 87 -11.54 -31.88 -14.45
N SER A 88 -12.09 -32.99 -13.94
CA SER A 88 -11.29 -34.11 -13.43
C SER A 88 -10.48 -34.82 -14.51
N ASP A 89 -10.90 -34.74 -15.78
CA ASP A 89 -10.20 -35.27 -16.95
C ASP A 89 -9.21 -34.27 -17.55
N SER A 90 -8.94 -33.14 -16.90
CA SER A 90 -8.01 -32.14 -17.43
C SER A 90 -6.58 -32.69 -17.45
N PRO A 91 -5.87 -32.66 -18.59
CA PRO A 91 -4.48 -33.12 -18.67
C PRO A 91 -3.53 -32.27 -17.81
N LEU A 92 -3.95 -31.06 -17.44
CA LEU A 92 -3.17 -30.16 -16.60
C LEU A 92 -3.01 -30.66 -15.16
N ARG A 93 -3.87 -31.59 -14.71
CA ARG A 93 -3.76 -32.21 -13.38
C ARG A 93 -2.50 -33.06 -13.22
N GLU A 94 -1.88 -33.53 -14.30
CA GLU A 94 -0.69 -34.38 -14.22
C GLU A 94 0.54 -33.68 -13.64
N VAL A 95 0.60 -32.35 -13.75
CA VAL A 95 1.69 -31.54 -13.18
C VAL A 95 1.32 -30.82 -11.89
N LEU A 96 0.17 -31.15 -11.32
CA LEU A 96 -0.35 -30.54 -10.11
C LEU A 96 -0.44 -31.56 -8.97
N PRO A 97 -0.46 -31.11 -7.71
CA PRO A 97 -0.81 -31.96 -6.58
C PRO A 97 -2.15 -32.69 -6.81
N LYS A 98 -2.19 -33.98 -6.48
CA LYS A 98 -3.36 -34.85 -6.70
C LYS A 98 -4.32 -34.87 -5.51
N THR A 99 -4.16 -33.95 -4.55
CA THR A 99 -4.99 -33.90 -3.34
C THR A 99 -6.26 -33.08 -3.56
N PRO A 100 -7.43 -33.51 -3.04
CA PRO A 100 -8.68 -32.74 -3.16
C PRO A 100 -8.54 -31.31 -2.63
N MET A 101 -7.91 -31.16 -1.45
CA MET A 101 -7.67 -29.87 -0.81
C MET A 101 -6.92 -28.86 -1.71
N PHE A 102 -6.04 -29.36 -2.59
CA PHE A 102 -5.33 -28.48 -3.52
C PHE A 102 -6.29 -27.88 -4.57
N TYR A 103 -7.24 -28.68 -5.07
CA TYR A 103 -8.22 -28.20 -6.03
C TYR A 103 -9.26 -27.26 -5.39
N ASP A 104 -9.62 -27.49 -4.13
CA ASP A 104 -10.44 -26.55 -3.35
C ASP A 104 -9.72 -25.20 -3.17
N LEU A 105 -8.41 -25.25 -2.95
CA LEU A 105 -7.55 -24.06 -2.88
C LEU A 105 -7.47 -23.33 -4.23
N MET A 106 -7.36 -24.07 -5.35
CA MET A 106 -7.41 -23.47 -6.69
C MET A 106 -8.75 -22.75 -6.94
N GLU A 107 -9.87 -23.36 -6.55
CA GLU A 107 -11.19 -22.74 -6.67
C GLU A 107 -11.32 -21.51 -5.77
N THR A 108 -10.78 -21.58 -4.55
CA THR A 108 -10.71 -20.43 -3.62
C THR A 108 -9.97 -19.26 -4.26
N VAL A 109 -8.77 -19.48 -4.82
CA VAL A 109 -8.00 -18.42 -5.50
C VAL A 109 -8.71 -17.93 -6.77
N ALA A 110 -9.41 -18.80 -7.50
CA ALA A 110 -10.22 -18.37 -8.64
C ALA A 110 -11.41 -17.49 -8.22
N ASN A 111 -11.99 -17.75 -7.05
CA ASN A 111 -13.07 -16.96 -6.49
C ASN A 111 -12.58 -15.61 -5.96
N ILE A 112 -11.38 -15.54 -5.36
CA ILE A 112 -10.72 -14.26 -5.03
C ILE A 112 -10.62 -13.40 -6.28
N ARG A 113 -10.09 -13.95 -7.39
CA ARG A 113 -10.02 -13.22 -8.66
C ARG A 113 -11.40 -12.74 -9.10
N ASN A 114 -12.43 -13.56 -9.02
CA ASN A 114 -13.76 -13.15 -9.45
C ASN A 114 -14.33 -12.03 -8.58
N ALA A 115 -14.20 -12.12 -7.26
CA ALA A 115 -14.68 -11.10 -6.33
C ALA A 115 -14.05 -9.73 -6.64
N GLU A 116 -12.76 -9.71 -6.94
CA GLU A 116 -12.02 -8.48 -7.27
C GLU A 116 -12.43 -7.89 -8.63
N PHE A 117 -12.67 -8.74 -9.62
CA PHE A 117 -13.13 -8.29 -10.94
C PHE A 117 -14.61 -7.87 -10.97
N HIS A 118 -15.40 -8.31 -9.98
CA HIS A 118 -16.80 -7.92 -9.81
C HIS A 118 -16.97 -6.82 -8.76
N PHE A 119 -15.88 -6.30 -8.19
CA PHE A 119 -15.88 -5.26 -7.15
C PHE A 119 -16.83 -5.60 -5.99
N GLU A 120 -16.90 -6.89 -5.61
CA GLU A 120 -17.89 -7.38 -4.64
C GLU A 120 -17.77 -6.70 -3.27
N SER A 121 -16.59 -6.17 -2.94
CA SER A 121 -16.36 -5.45 -1.70
C SER A 121 -15.12 -4.56 -1.76
N LEU A 122 -15.04 -3.56 -0.89
CA LEU A 122 -13.88 -2.67 -0.81
C LEU A 122 -12.60 -3.44 -0.44
N PRO A 123 -11.49 -3.23 -1.15
CA PRO A 123 -10.20 -3.81 -0.79
C PRO A 123 -9.69 -3.24 0.54
N THR A 124 -9.21 -4.10 1.42
CA THR A 124 -8.58 -3.71 2.69
C THR A 124 -7.27 -4.47 2.91
N LEU A 125 -6.44 -3.98 3.81
CA LEU A 125 -5.16 -4.62 4.11
C LEU A 125 -5.36 -6.03 4.72
N GLU A 126 -6.43 -6.24 5.48
CA GLU A 126 -6.84 -7.56 6.01
C GLU A 126 -7.19 -8.53 4.89
N LYS A 127 -7.96 -8.08 3.88
CA LYS A 127 -8.28 -8.92 2.72
C LYS A 127 -7.06 -9.25 1.91
N LEU A 128 -6.20 -8.25 1.67
CA LEU A 128 -4.93 -8.48 1.00
C LEU A 128 -4.09 -9.53 1.74
N GLU A 129 -4.03 -9.47 3.07
CA GLU A 129 -3.35 -10.47 3.89
C GLU A 129 -3.95 -11.87 3.71
N GLN A 130 -5.29 -11.98 3.76
CA GLN A 130 -6.00 -13.24 3.55
C GLN A 130 -5.73 -13.81 2.16
N TYR A 131 -5.81 -13.00 1.11
CA TYR A 131 -5.57 -13.42 -0.27
C TYR A 131 -4.11 -13.81 -0.47
N ALA A 132 -3.16 -13.04 0.06
CA ALA A 132 -1.74 -13.34 0.00
C ALA A 132 -1.43 -14.68 0.68
N LYS A 133 -2.07 -15.02 1.81
CA LYS A 133 -1.92 -16.33 2.45
C LYS A 133 -2.41 -17.48 1.56
N GLN A 134 -3.59 -17.34 0.97
CA GLN A 134 -4.15 -18.36 0.06
C GLN A 134 -3.26 -18.57 -1.17
N VAL A 135 -2.80 -17.47 -1.81
CA VAL A 135 -1.90 -17.55 -2.95
C VAL A 135 -0.53 -18.12 -2.57
N THR A 136 -0.02 -17.80 -1.39
CA THR A 136 1.24 -18.38 -0.88
C THR A 136 1.12 -19.89 -0.74
N GLN A 137 0.03 -20.38 -0.13
CA GLN A 137 -0.21 -21.81 0.01
C GLN A 137 -0.30 -22.50 -1.36
N LEU A 138 -1.02 -21.89 -2.31
CA LEU A 138 -1.15 -22.43 -3.66
C LEU A 138 0.21 -22.49 -4.36
N ALA A 139 0.99 -21.41 -4.29
CA ALA A 139 2.32 -21.34 -4.90
C ALA A 139 3.30 -22.35 -4.29
N LEU A 140 3.23 -22.59 -2.98
CA LEU A 140 4.04 -23.60 -2.30
C LEU A 140 3.65 -25.01 -2.73
N GLN A 141 2.35 -25.36 -2.69
CA GLN A 141 1.88 -26.71 -3.03
C GLN A 141 2.10 -27.04 -4.50
N ALA A 142 1.88 -26.07 -5.40
CA ALA A 142 2.10 -26.25 -6.84
C ALA A 142 3.54 -26.01 -7.28
N ASP A 143 4.48 -25.76 -6.36
CA ASP A 143 5.88 -25.48 -6.65
C ASP A 143 6.08 -24.38 -7.72
N LEU A 144 5.44 -23.23 -7.50
CA LEU A 144 5.50 -22.09 -8.42
C LEU A 144 6.63 -21.12 -8.03
N PRO A 145 7.33 -20.51 -9.01
CA PRO A 145 8.32 -19.46 -8.74
C PRO A 145 7.82 -18.32 -7.85
N LEU A 146 6.53 -17.98 -7.94
CA LEU A 146 5.83 -17.01 -7.10
C LEU A 146 6.07 -17.21 -5.59
N LYS A 147 6.27 -18.44 -5.12
CA LYS A 147 6.53 -18.72 -3.70
C LYS A 147 7.72 -17.92 -3.14
N ASN A 148 8.68 -17.58 -3.99
CA ASN A 148 9.89 -16.82 -3.60
C ASN A 148 9.62 -15.32 -3.39
N GLU A 149 8.52 -14.78 -3.92
CA GLU A 149 8.16 -13.37 -3.78
C GLU A 149 7.15 -13.14 -2.65
N MET A 150 6.33 -14.15 -2.34
CA MET A 150 5.23 -14.01 -1.38
C MET A 150 5.67 -13.69 0.05
N GLY A 151 6.86 -14.14 0.46
CA GLY A 151 7.41 -13.78 1.77
C GLY A 151 7.61 -12.26 1.92
N ALA A 152 8.06 -11.58 0.86
CA ALA A 152 8.21 -10.13 0.87
C ALA A 152 6.86 -9.40 0.91
N VAL A 153 5.86 -9.94 0.21
CA VAL A 153 4.47 -9.41 0.23
C VAL A 153 3.89 -9.48 1.65
N LEU A 154 3.93 -10.65 2.28
CA LEU A 154 3.41 -10.84 3.64
C LEU A 154 4.17 -9.99 4.68
N THR A 155 5.49 -9.88 4.54
CA THR A 155 6.31 -9.00 5.39
C THR A 155 5.90 -7.54 5.22
N ARG A 156 5.68 -7.09 3.97
CA ARG A 156 5.28 -5.72 3.68
C ARG A 156 3.89 -5.40 4.21
N ILE A 157 2.95 -6.32 4.10
CA ILE A 157 1.61 -6.19 4.70
C ILE A 157 1.73 -6.03 6.22
N ALA A 158 2.54 -6.86 6.89
CA ALA A 158 2.76 -6.75 8.33
C ALA A 158 3.38 -5.40 8.74
N GLN A 159 4.34 -4.89 7.96
CA GLN A 159 4.92 -3.55 8.16
C GLN A 159 3.86 -2.45 8.04
N LEU A 160 3.02 -2.49 7.00
CA LEU A 160 1.94 -1.53 6.81
C LEU A 160 0.94 -1.57 7.97
N LYS A 161 0.56 -2.77 8.45
CA LYS A 161 -0.32 -2.92 9.63
C LYS A 161 0.33 -2.37 10.90
N ALA A 162 1.65 -2.39 10.99
CA ALA A 162 2.41 -1.80 12.10
C ALA A 162 2.65 -0.28 11.94
N GLY A 163 2.16 0.35 10.87
CA GLY A 163 2.37 1.78 10.59
C GLY A 163 3.72 2.11 9.93
N ASP A 164 4.48 1.12 9.50
CA ASP A 164 5.77 1.29 8.84
C ASP A 164 5.57 1.55 7.32
N VAL A 165 5.28 2.82 7.01
CA VAL A 165 5.20 3.35 5.64
C VAL A 165 6.57 3.94 5.27
N PRO A 166 7.37 3.27 4.42
CA PRO A 166 8.68 3.73 4.03
C PRO A 166 8.49 5.03 3.26
N PRO A 167 9.27 6.05 3.60
CA PRO A 167 9.08 7.34 2.99
C PRO A 167 9.58 7.31 1.53
N PRO A 168 9.01 8.15 0.65
CA PRO A 168 9.31 8.13 -0.77
C PRO A 168 10.80 8.38 -1.08
N PRO A 169 11.31 8.00 -2.27
CA PRO A 169 12.75 7.91 -2.57
C PRO A 169 13.57 9.20 -2.31
N LYS A 170 12.96 10.38 -2.48
CA LYS A 170 13.61 11.68 -2.16
C LYS A 170 13.87 11.87 -0.66
N VAL A 171 13.05 11.25 0.18
CA VAL A 171 13.14 11.31 1.64
C VAL A 171 14.08 10.23 2.19
N ALA A 172 14.29 9.14 1.46
CA ALA A 172 15.19 8.05 1.89
C ALA A 172 16.63 8.52 2.15
N HIS A 173 17.17 9.44 1.34
CA HIS A 173 18.49 10.03 1.57
C HIS A 173 18.52 10.90 2.84
N LEU A 174 17.45 11.68 3.07
CA LEU A 174 17.33 12.54 4.26
C LEU A 174 17.15 11.71 5.54
N VAL A 175 16.43 10.59 5.47
CA VAL A 175 16.29 9.64 6.59
C VAL A 175 17.61 8.97 6.93
N LEU A 176 18.40 8.58 5.93
CA LEU A 176 19.77 8.08 6.14
C LEU A 176 20.68 9.15 6.77
N GLN A 177 20.50 10.42 6.40
CA GLN A 177 21.23 11.53 7.02
C GLN A 177 20.83 11.72 8.49
N VAL A 178 19.53 11.70 8.80
CA VAL A 178 19.01 11.75 10.18
C VAL A 178 19.56 10.59 11.02
N GLN A 179 19.59 9.37 10.49
CA GLN A 179 20.15 8.20 11.19
C GLN A 179 21.65 8.37 11.49
N ARG A 180 22.42 8.91 10.54
CA ARG A 180 23.86 9.22 10.77
C ARG A 180 24.05 10.29 11.84
N SER A 181 23.27 11.37 11.78
CA SER A 181 23.33 12.45 12.78
C SER A 181 22.94 11.97 14.17
N GLN A 182 21.93 11.10 14.31
CA GLN A 182 21.58 10.47 15.60
C GLN A 182 22.72 9.62 16.17
N GLN A 183 23.42 8.88 15.31
CA GLN A 183 24.55 8.06 15.72
C GLN A 183 25.76 8.91 16.17
N GLN A 184 26.03 10.02 15.48
CA GLN A 184 27.04 11.00 15.88
C GLN A 184 26.70 11.66 17.22
N LEU A 185 25.43 12.04 17.43
CA LEU A 185 24.97 12.65 18.68
C LEU A 185 25.11 11.69 19.87
N LYS A 186 24.90 10.39 19.66
CA LYS A 186 25.12 9.36 20.69
C LYS A 186 26.60 9.23 21.07
N ILE A 187 27.51 9.33 20.11
CA ILE A 187 28.96 9.33 20.35
C ILE A 187 29.36 10.60 21.11
N ALA A 188 28.86 11.76 20.68
CA ALA A 188 29.12 13.04 21.32
C ALA A 188 28.58 13.08 22.77
N ALA A 189 27.38 12.53 23.02
CA ALA A 189 26.83 12.40 24.38
C ALA A 189 27.72 11.56 25.30
N ALA A 190 28.30 10.47 24.78
CA ALA A 190 29.21 9.63 25.55
C ALA A 190 30.52 10.37 25.88
N GLN A 191 31.09 11.10 24.92
CA GLN A 191 32.27 11.94 25.12
C GLN A 191 32.01 13.07 26.11
N LEU A 192 30.81 13.66 26.08
CA LEU A 192 30.39 14.71 26.99
C LEU A 192 30.23 14.18 28.43
N ALA A 193 29.65 12.99 28.59
CA ALA A 193 29.53 12.34 29.89
C ALA A 193 30.91 12.03 30.50
N GLU A 194 31.86 11.57 29.69
CA GLU A 194 33.24 11.33 30.10
C GLU A 194 33.96 12.63 30.49
N ALA A 195 33.83 13.68 29.66
CA ALA A 195 34.41 14.99 29.93
C ALA A 195 33.83 15.66 31.20
N ARG A 196 32.53 15.51 31.47
CA ARG A 196 31.88 15.98 32.71
C ARG A 196 32.44 15.29 33.95
N GLY A 197 32.84 14.02 33.84
CA GLY A 197 33.51 13.28 34.91
C GLY A 197 34.90 13.86 35.22
N LEU A 198 35.65 14.25 34.19
CA LEU A 198 37.03 14.77 34.30
C LEU A 198 37.09 16.26 34.66
N ALA A 199 36.10 17.06 34.24
CA ALA A 199 36.05 18.50 34.47
C ALA A 199 35.90 18.90 35.95
N LYS A 200 35.45 17.99 36.82
CA LYS A 200 35.38 18.22 38.27
C LYS A 200 36.75 18.40 38.94
N ALA A 201 37.85 18.07 38.25
CA ALA A 201 39.19 18.03 38.84
C ALA A 201 40.20 19.02 38.22
N ASN A 202 39.88 19.73 37.13
CA ASN A 202 40.85 20.59 36.41
C ASN A 202 40.20 21.71 35.59
N ALA A 203 40.65 22.96 35.77
CA ALA A 203 40.18 24.13 35.03
C ALA A 203 40.38 24.03 33.50
N ALA A 204 41.45 23.38 33.03
CA ALA A 204 41.68 23.14 31.60
C ALA A 204 40.68 22.12 31.01
N ALA A 205 40.21 21.17 31.82
CA ALA A 205 39.16 20.23 31.42
C ALA A 205 37.78 20.89 31.37
N GLN A 206 37.59 22.00 32.10
CA GLN A 206 36.37 22.78 32.11
C GLN A 206 36.16 23.58 30.82
N VAL A 207 37.23 24.15 30.25
CA VAL A 207 37.19 24.83 28.94
C VAL A 207 36.88 23.84 27.82
N ARG A 208 37.46 22.62 27.88
CA ARG A 208 37.16 21.55 26.92
C ARG A 208 35.72 21.04 27.02
N LEU A 209 35.17 20.97 28.23
CA LEU A 209 33.77 20.62 28.45
C LEU A 209 32.82 21.65 27.81
N GLN A 210 33.09 22.94 27.98
CA GLN A 210 32.26 24.00 27.38
C GLN A 210 32.28 23.94 25.84
N SER A 211 33.44 23.64 25.23
CA SER A 211 33.54 23.44 23.77
C SER A 211 32.69 22.25 23.30
N LEU A 212 32.76 21.12 24.02
CA LEU A 212 31.99 19.92 23.68
C LEU A 212 30.48 20.11 23.91
N GLU A 213 30.08 20.90 24.91
CA GLU A 213 28.67 21.27 25.14
C GLU A 213 28.12 22.13 24.01
N ALA A 214 28.87 23.11 23.53
CA ALA A 214 28.47 23.92 22.37
C ALA A 214 28.39 23.09 21.07
N GLU A 215 29.36 22.18 20.84
CA GLU A 215 29.32 21.27 19.69
C GLU A 215 28.13 20.29 19.77
N PHE A 216 27.79 19.82 20.97
CA PHE A 216 26.64 18.95 21.19
C PHE A 216 25.31 19.66 20.92
N GLU A 217 25.15 20.90 21.38
CA GLU A 217 23.95 21.70 21.08
C GLU A 217 23.82 21.99 19.58
N ALA A 218 24.91 22.37 18.90
CA ALA A 218 24.89 22.60 17.46
C ALA A 218 24.50 21.34 16.65
N MET A 219 25.01 20.16 17.03
CA MET A 219 24.60 18.90 16.41
C MET A 219 23.14 18.52 16.72
N HIS A 220 22.62 18.92 17.87
CA HIS A 220 21.23 18.69 18.24
C HIS A 220 20.27 19.53 17.39
N ASP A 221 20.60 20.81 17.19
CA ASP A 221 19.83 21.72 16.36
C ASP A 221 19.84 21.29 14.89
N GLU A 222 20.97 20.83 14.37
CA GLU A 222 21.09 20.28 13.01
C GLU A 222 20.21 19.04 12.83
N LEU A 223 20.15 18.16 13.84
CA LEU A 223 19.27 16.99 13.82
C LEU A 223 17.78 17.38 13.79
N GLN A 224 17.37 18.38 14.58
CA GLN A 224 15.99 18.87 14.57
C GLN A 224 15.61 19.44 13.20
N LEU A 225 16.48 20.25 12.59
CA LEU A 225 16.25 20.80 11.25
C LEU A 225 16.15 19.69 10.18
N ALA A 226 17.01 18.67 10.25
CA ALA A 226 16.95 17.53 9.34
C ALA A 226 15.64 16.72 9.50
N GLN A 227 15.13 16.58 10.71
CA GLN A 227 13.83 15.93 10.97
C GLN A 227 12.66 16.73 10.40
N ILE A 228 12.67 18.05 10.56
CA ILE A 228 11.67 18.96 9.96
C ILE A 228 11.71 18.84 8.43
N ALA A 229 12.90 18.79 7.83
CA ALA A 229 13.05 18.63 6.39
C ALA A 229 12.53 17.27 5.88
N VAL A 230 12.73 16.19 6.64
CA VAL A 230 12.16 14.86 6.35
C VAL A 230 10.63 14.90 6.40
N GLN A 231 10.06 15.56 7.40
CA GLN A 231 8.60 15.72 7.53
C GLN A 231 8.02 16.52 6.36
N ALA A 232 8.62 17.67 6.03
CA ALA A 232 8.19 18.50 4.91
C ALA A 232 8.32 17.79 3.56
N ALA A 233 9.42 17.06 3.32
CA ALA A 233 9.62 16.30 2.09
C ALA A 233 8.68 15.08 1.98
N SER A 234 8.33 14.46 3.12
CA SER A 234 7.33 13.39 3.17
C SER A 234 5.93 13.92 2.86
N HIS A 235 5.59 15.09 3.39
CA HIS A 235 4.35 15.80 3.08
C HIS A 235 4.28 16.11 1.58
N GLN A 236 5.29 16.78 1.03
CA GLN A 236 5.34 17.17 -0.39
C GLN A 236 5.29 15.97 -1.35
N ALA A 237 5.90 14.85 -0.98
CA ALA A 237 5.84 13.65 -1.79
C ALA A 237 4.46 12.97 -1.76
N ARG A 238 3.74 13.04 -0.63
CA ARG A 238 2.32 12.65 -0.54
C ARG A 238 1.44 13.55 -1.41
N GLU A 239 1.72 14.85 -1.46
CA GLU A 239 1.01 15.79 -2.34
C GLU A 239 1.19 15.45 -3.83
N THR A 240 2.41 15.13 -4.27
CA THR A 240 2.67 14.76 -5.67
C THR A 240 2.04 13.44 -6.10
N ALA A 241 1.78 12.51 -5.17
CA ALA A 241 1.16 11.22 -5.48
C ALA A 241 -0.33 11.34 -5.84
N VAL A 242 -1.01 12.39 -5.38
CA VAL A 242 -2.44 12.65 -5.62
C VAL A 242 -2.67 13.40 -6.95
N GLY A 243 -1.60 13.80 -7.66
CA GLY A 243 -1.71 14.51 -8.95
C GLY A 243 -2.30 15.93 -8.84
N VAL A 244 -2.49 16.44 -7.62
CA VAL A 244 -3.03 17.77 -7.33
C VAL A 244 -1.94 18.58 -6.64
N ASP A 245 -1.50 19.67 -7.27
CA ASP A 245 -0.56 20.63 -6.69
C ASP A 245 -1.27 21.47 -5.62
N LEU A 246 -1.37 20.91 -4.40
CA LEU A 246 -2.01 21.56 -3.25
C LEU A 246 -1.40 22.93 -2.93
N GLY A 247 -0.12 23.15 -3.24
CA GLY A 247 0.57 24.43 -3.05
C GLY A 247 0.00 25.58 -3.90
N ARG A 248 -0.84 25.29 -4.90
CA ARG A 248 -1.50 26.29 -5.75
C ARG A 248 -2.98 26.49 -5.43
N LEU A 249 -3.61 25.61 -4.66
CA LEU A 249 -5.03 25.67 -4.35
C LEU A 249 -5.28 26.54 -3.11
N ARG A 250 -6.28 27.41 -3.20
CA ARG A 250 -6.80 28.21 -2.09
C ARG A 250 -8.12 27.62 -1.60
N PRO A 251 -8.46 27.74 -0.31
CA PRO A 251 -9.78 27.39 0.18
C PRO A 251 -10.88 28.07 -0.67
N GLY A 252 -11.80 27.28 -1.20
CA GLY A 252 -12.85 27.71 -2.15
C GLY A 252 -12.55 27.38 -3.61
N ASP A 253 -11.32 26.98 -3.96
CA ASP A 253 -10.99 26.60 -5.34
C ASP A 253 -11.63 25.26 -5.72
N PRO A 254 -12.00 25.08 -7.01
CA PRO A 254 -12.53 23.83 -7.49
C PRO A 254 -11.46 22.74 -7.44
N TRP A 255 -11.85 21.60 -6.90
CA TRP A 255 -11.06 20.39 -6.84
C TRP A 255 -11.27 19.59 -8.14
N PRO A 256 -10.18 19.20 -8.84
CA PRO A 256 -10.24 18.87 -10.26
C PRO A 256 -10.87 17.50 -10.59
N THR A 257 -10.89 16.56 -9.65
CA THR A 257 -11.40 15.20 -9.83
C THR A 257 -12.18 14.78 -8.58
N PRO A 258 -13.07 13.77 -8.62
CA PRO A 258 -13.70 13.28 -7.38
C PRO A 258 -12.64 12.95 -6.31
N PRO A 259 -12.73 13.54 -5.10
CA PRO A 259 -11.71 13.35 -4.08
C PRO A 259 -11.77 11.92 -3.54
N GLU A 260 -10.61 11.28 -3.44
CA GLU A 260 -10.43 10.02 -2.73
C GLU A 260 -10.01 10.31 -1.29
N GLY A 261 -10.62 9.63 -0.33
CA GLY A 261 -10.30 9.83 1.09
C GLY A 261 -11.39 9.38 2.04
N ARG A 262 -11.17 9.67 3.31
CA ARG A 262 -12.04 9.32 4.44
C ARG A 262 -13.22 10.29 4.53
N PRO A 263 -14.48 9.83 4.43
CA PRO A 263 -15.64 10.71 4.55
C PRO A 263 -15.92 11.04 6.02
N LEU A 264 -15.76 12.29 6.37
CA LEU A 264 -16.02 12.83 7.70
C LEU A 264 -17.23 13.75 7.67
N ARG A 265 -17.93 13.87 8.79
CA ARG A 265 -19.05 14.81 8.94
C ARG A 265 -18.61 16.03 9.73
N LEU A 266 -18.55 17.18 9.07
CA LEU A 266 -18.27 18.45 9.74
C LEU A 266 -19.48 18.82 10.63
N LEU A 267 -19.23 19.01 11.93
CA LEU A 267 -20.19 19.39 12.94
C LEU A 267 -19.95 20.86 13.36
N PRO A 268 -20.66 21.84 12.78
CA PRO A 268 -20.33 23.27 12.96
C PRO A 268 -20.43 23.76 14.40
N ARG A 269 -21.36 23.20 15.19
CA ARG A 269 -21.58 23.58 16.59
C ARG A 269 -20.49 23.02 17.52
N VAL A 270 -19.96 21.86 17.18
CA VAL A 270 -18.85 21.21 17.91
C VAL A 270 -17.51 21.77 17.41
N ALA A 271 -17.51 22.33 16.21
CA ALA A 271 -16.35 22.81 15.48
C ALA A 271 -15.31 21.70 15.26
N ASP A 272 -15.79 20.51 14.90
CA ASP A 272 -14.99 19.30 14.71
C ASP A 272 -15.58 18.40 13.62
N LEU A 273 -14.89 17.32 13.30
CA LEU A 273 -15.26 16.32 12.30
C LEU A 273 -15.58 15.00 12.98
N TYR A 274 -16.79 14.49 12.76
CA TYR A 274 -17.20 13.18 13.23
C TYR A 274 -16.91 12.12 12.18
N ASP A 275 -16.26 11.04 12.60
CA ASP A 275 -16.01 9.89 11.77
C ASP A 275 -17.07 8.79 12.00
N PRO A 276 -17.88 8.46 10.99
CA PRO A 276 -18.94 7.48 11.14
C PRO A 276 -18.43 6.03 11.29
N ASP A 277 -17.22 5.73 10.80
CA ASP A 277 -16.67 4.37 10.79
C ASP A 277 -15.96 4.04 12.12
N ALA A 278 -15.22 5.00 12.67
CA ALA A 278 -14.58 4.93 13.99
C ALA A 278 -15.54 5.27 15.13
N VAL A 279 -16.71 5.85 14.83
CA VAL A 279 -17.72 6.31 15.79
C VAL A 279 -17.10 7.28 16.80
N ASP A 280 -16.23 8.18 16.31
CA ASP A 280 -15.49 9.09 17.16
C ASP A 280 -15.20 10.44 16.46
N LEU A 281 -14.73 11.42 17.24
CA LEU A 281 -14.29 12.71 16.74
C LEU A 281 -12.86 12.65 16.23
N LEU A 282 -12.59 13.31 15.10
CA LEU A 282 -11.26 13.39 14.51
C LEU A 282 -10.25 14.02 15.48
N SER A 283 -10.68 14.96 16.34
CA SER A 283 -9.80 15.54 17.37
C SER A 283 -9.22 14.52 18.34
N ASN A 284 -9.90 13.39 18.57
CA ASN A 284 -9.39 12.33 19.45
C ASN A 284 -8.24 11.56 18.79
N GLU A 285 -8.17 11.57 17.45
CA GLU A 285 -7.12 10.93 16.68
C GLU A 285 -5.95 11.87 16.39
N VAL A 286 -6.22 13.07 15.88
CA VAL A 286 -5.18 14.00 15.39
C VAL A 286 -4.99 15.23 16.28
N GLY A 287 -5.76 15.34 17.36
CA GLY A 287 -5.62 16.42 18.33
C GLY A 287 -6.21 17.76 17.87
N PRO A 288 -5.76 18.89 18.45
CA PRO A 288 -6.42 20.19 18.31
C PRO A 288 -6.38 20.80 16.90
N VAL A 289 -5.55 20.26 16.01
CA VAL A 289 -5.51 20.66 14.60
C VAL A 289 -6.84 20.42 13.88
N ALA A 290 -7.60 19.39 14.28
CA ALA A 290 -8.93 19.10 13.75
C ALA A 290 -9.91 20.25 14.04
N PHE A 291 -9.91 20.78 15.26
CA PHE A 291 -10.77 21.92 15.63
C PHE A 291 -10.43 23.17 14.81
N ALA A 292 -9.13 23.46 14.67
CA ALA A 292 -8.68 24.62 13.91
C ALA A 292 -9.11 24.54 12.44
N ALA A 293 -8.95 23.37 11.81
CA ALA A 293 -9.39 23.12 10.44
C ALA A 293 -10.90 23.21 10.29
N ALA A 294 -11.66 22.53 11.15
CA ALA A 294 -13.12 22.55 11.14
C ALA A 294 -13.69 23.97 11.29
N ARG A 295 -13.10 24.82 12.14
CA ARG A 295 -13.47 26.24 12.26
C ARG A 295 -13.18 27.06 11.01
N ARG A 296 -12.09 26.77 10.29
CA ARG A 296 -11.81 27.43 9.01
C ARG A 296 -12.83 26.99 7.95
N TRP A 297 -13.12 25.69 7.91
CA TRP A 297 -13.98 25.11 6.89
C TRP A 297 -15.45 25.49 7.02
N THR A 298 -15.93 25.85 8.22
CA THR A 298 -17.29 26.38 8.39
C THR A 298 -17.53 27.72 7.68
N SER A 299 -16.47 28.45 7.28
CA SER A 299 -16.63 29.63 6.42
C SER A 299 -17.14 29.27 5.01
N LEU A 300 -16.80 28.08 4.52
CA LEU A 300 -17.24 27.54 3.23
C LEU A 300 -18.45 26.59 3.38
N LEU A 301 -18.59 25.93 4.55
CA LEU A 301 -19.67 25.02 4.91
C LEU A 301 -20.37 25.45 6.22
N PRO A 302 -21.14 26.56 6.22
CA PRO A 302 -21.70 27.12 7.45
C PRO A 302 -22.73 26.21 8.13
N HIS A 303 -23.36 25.31 7.37
CA HIS A 303 -24.33 24.34 7.88
C HIS A 303 -23.71 22.96 8.16
N GLY A 304 -22.39 22.81 7.96
CA GLY A 304 -21.70 21.53 7.99
C GLY A 304 -21.91 20.74 6.72
N GLY A 305 -21.59 19.46 6.76
CA GLY A 305 -21.68 18.58 5.59
C GLY A 305 -20.64 17.48 5.60
N THR A 306 -20.59 16.71 4.52
CA THR A 306 -19.56 15.69 4.33
C THR A 306 -18.29 16.35 3.80
N VAL A 307 -17.19 16.11 4.50
CA VAL A 307 -15.84 16.48 4.09
C VAL A 307 -15.07 15.20 3.82
N ILE A 308 -14.53 15.07 2.62
CA ILE A 308 -13.59 14.02 2.27
C ILE A 308 -12.20 14.50 2.68
N LEU A 309 -11.63 13.82 3.68
CA LEU A 309 -10.27 14.06 4.13
C LEU A 309 -9.34 13.07 3.43
N ASN A 310 -8.43 13.58 2.60
CA ASN A 310 -7.47 12.73 1.91
C ASN A 310 -6.23 12.44 2.79
N GLU A 311 -5.34 11.58 2.30
CA GLU A 311 -4.14 11.14 3.03
C GLU A 311 -3.10 12.24 3.26
N SER A 312 -3.19 13.35 2.52
CA SER A 312 -2.36 14.54 2.75
C SER A 312 -3.00 15.54 3.72
N GLY A 313 -4.12 15.19 4.36
CA GLY A 313 -4.81 16.05 5.31
C GLY A 313 -5.62 17.17 4.66
N ALA A 314 -5.77 17.17 3.34
CA ALA A 314 -6.61 18.11 2.60
C ALA A 314 -8.09 17.73 2.72
N GLY A 315 -8.91 18.68 3.16
CA GLY A 315 -10.36 18.57 3.21
C GLY A 315 -10.99 19.05 1.91
N VAL A 316 -11.87 18.23 1.33
CA VAL A 316 -12.63 18.55 0.13
C VAL A 316 -14.11 18.29 0.40
N ALA A 317 -15.00 19.17 -0.04
CA ALA A 317 -16.44 18.92 0.05
C ALA A 317 -17.15 19.23 -1.25
N LEU A 318 -18.31 18.60 -1.43
CA LEU A 318 -19.20 18.92 -2.54
C LEU A 318 -20.03 20.14 -2.17
N ILE A 319 -19.76 21.29 -2.79
CA ILE A 319 -20.52 22.52 -2.59
C ILE A 319 -21.28 22.80 -3.88
N GLY A 320 -22.61 22.73 -3.81
CA GLY A 320 -23.47 22.72 -4.99
C GLY A 320 -23.26 21.44 -5.80
N ALA A 321 -22.53 21.53 -6.90
CA ALA A 321 -22.17 20.40 -7.77
C ALA A 321 -20.66 20.32 -8.06
N THR A 322 -19.85 21.08 -7.32
CA THR A 322 -18.41 21.19 -7.55
C THR A 322 -17.68 20.73 -6.30
N TRP A 323 -16.76 19.78 -6.49
CA TRP A 323 -15.80 19.43 -5.43
C TRP A 323 -14.96 20.68 -5.16
N THR A 324 -14.90 21.09 -3.91
CA THR A 324 -14.29 22.36 -3.51
C THR A 324 -13.27 22.09 -2.42
N TYR A 325 -12.06 22.59 -2.60
CA TYR A 325 -11.00 22.49 -1.62
C TYR A 325 -11.32 23.39 -0.41
N LEU A 326 -11.24 22.83 0.80
CA LEU A 326 -11.52 23.57 2.03
C LEU A 326 -10.24 24.05 2.73
N GLY A 327 -9.08 23.46 2.39
CA GLY A 327 -7.81 23.66 3.09
C GLY A 327 -7.27 22.34 3.68
N SER A 328 -6.03 22.35 4.17
CA SER A 328 -5.43 21.19 4.88
C SER A 328 -5.57 21.32 6.39
N LEU A 329 -5.55 20.20 7.12
CA LEU A 329 -5.61 20.18 8.59
C LEU A 329 -4.55 21.12 9.20
N ASP A 330 -3.34 20.99 8.70
CA ASP A 330 -2.08 21.63 9.08
C ASP A 330 -1.83 22.97 8.39
N SER A 331 -2.79 23.48 7.60
CA SER A 331 -2.72 24.87 7.13
C SER A 331 -2.80 25.83 8.33
N THR A 332 -1.68 26.47 8.66
CA THR A 332 -1.69 27.64 9.55
C THR A 332 -2.23 28.80 8.74
N GLY A 333 -3.35 29.36 9.18
CA GLY A 333 -3.92 30.59 8.62
C GLY A 333 -2.99 31.77 8.76
#